data_AF-Q9KWX5-F1
#
_entry.id   AF-Q9KWX5-F1
#
_cell.length_a   1.000
_cell.length_b   1.000
_cell.length_c   1.000
_cell.angle_alpha   90.00
_cell.angle_beta   90.00
_cell.angle_gamma   90.00
#
_symmetry.space_group_name_H-M   'P 1'
#
loop_
_entity.id
_entity.type
_entity.pdbx_description
1 polymer ?
#
loop_
_entity_poly.entity_id
_entity_poly.type
_entity_poly.pdbx_seq_one_letter_code
_entity_poly.pdbx_strand_id
1 'polypeptide(L)' 'TKGFGFITSEDGQDLFAHFSSIQSDGFKSLDEDQKVEFDVEVGQR' A
#
# COMPACT_ATOMS: atom_id res chain seq x y z
N THR A 1 -4.33 -12.04 -9.27
CA THR A 1 -4.53 -10.64 -8.89
C THR A 1 -3.25 -9.88 -9.17
N LYS A 2 -3.31 -8.72 -9.84
CA LYS A 2 -2.14 -7.87 -10.03
C LYS A 2 -1.73 -7.40 -8.63
N GLY A 3 -0.55 -7.78 -8.14
CA GLY A 3 -0.13 -7.54 -6.75
C GLY A 3 0.20 -6.08 -6.45
N PHE A 4 -0.53 -5.12 -6.98
CA PHE A 4 -0.26 -3.72 -6.72
C PHE A 4 -1.56 -2.95 -6.60
N GLY A 5 -1.51 -1.87 -5.83
CA GLY A 5 -2.63 -0.98 -5.60
C GLY A 5 -2.13 0.43 -5.33
N PHE A 6 -3.10 1.31 -5.09
CA PHE A 6 -2.85 2.69 -4.69
C PHE A 6 -3.52 2.93 -3.35
N ILE A 7 -2.85 3.69 -2.50
CA ILE A 7 -3.37 4.17 -1.23
C ILE A 7 -3.51 5.68 -1.37
N THR A 8 -4.71 6.20 -1.21
CA THR A 8 -4.93 7.64 -1.18
C THR A 8 -4.79 8.11 0.27
N SER A 9 -3.82 8.98 0.53
CA SER A 9 -3.64 9.63 1.83
C SER A 9 -4.76 10.63 2.10
N GLU A 10 -4.98 11.00 3.37
CA GLU A 10 -5.94 12.05 3.76
C GLU A 10 -5.59 13.42 3.13
N ASP A 11 -4.31 13.64 2.80
CA ASP A 11 -3.82 14.82 2.08
C ASP A 11 -4.14 14.79 0.56
N GLY A 12 -4.80 13.74 0.07
CA GLY A 12 -5.15 13.55 -1.34
C GLY A 12 -4.00 13.09 -2.24
N GLN A 13 -2.91 12.60 -1.65
CA GLN A 13 -1.78 12.05 -2.41
C GLN A 13 -1.98 10.55 -2.67
N ASP A 14 -1.79 10.14 -3.92
CA ASP A 14 -1.81 8.73 -4.30
C ASP A 14 -0.43 8.11 -4.12
N LEU A 15 -0.36 7.13 -3.24
CA LEU A 15 0.86 6.38 -2.92
C LEU A 15 0.78 5.01 -3.57
N PHE A 16 1.82 4.65 -4.32
CA PHE A 16 1.90 3.34 -4.96
C PHE A 16 2.30 2.27 -3.94
N ALA A 17 1.49 1.23 -3.81
CA ALA A 17 1.74 0.11 -2.92
C ALA A 17 1.90 -1.19 -3.72
N HIS A 18 3.05 -1.86 -3.54
CA HIS A 18 3.32 -3.17 -4.14
C HIS A 18 3.18 -4.28 -3.09
N PHE A 19 2.61 -5.42 -3.48
CA PHE A 19 2.35 -6.57 -2.60
C PHE A 19 3.60 -7.08 -1.89
N SER A 20 4.78 -6.88 -2.49
CA SER A 20 6.06 -7.26 -1.87
C SER A 20 6.33 -6.54 -0.55
N SER A 21 5.79 -5.33 -0.39
CA SER A 21 6.02 -4.47 0.77
C SER A 21 4.99 -4.70 1.89
N ILE A 22 3.95 -5.50 1.66
CA ILE A 22 2.93 -5.80 2.67
C ILE A 22 3.48 -6.83 3.65
N GLN A 23 3.75 -6.43 4.89
CA GLN A 23 4.09 -7.37 5.97
C GLN A 23 2.80 -7.92 6.60
N SER A 24 2.33 -9.06 6.08
CA SER A 24 1.25 -9.84 6.66
C SER A 24 1.63 -11.33 6.57
N ASP A 25 1.33 -12.09 7.63
CA ASP A 25 1.55 -13.54 7.75
C ASP A 25 0.62 -14.37 6.83
N GLY A 26 -0.31 -13.71 6.12
CA GLY A 26 -1.29 -14.35 5.22
C GLY A 26 -1.34 -13.76 3.82
N PHE A 27 -2.54 -13.66 3.25
CA PHE A 27 -2.75 -13.06 1.92
C PHE A 27 -2.44 -11.56 1.96
N LYS A 28 -1.45 -11.15 1.15
CA LYS A 28 -1.03 -9.77 0.96
C LYS A 28 -1.99 -9.05 0.00
N SER A 29 -3.24 -8.90 0.40
CA SER A 29 -4.27 -8.14 -0.32
C SER A 29 -4.82 -7.03 0.57
N LEU A 30 -5.12 -5.90 -0.05
CA LEU A 30 -5.88 -4.81 0.54
C LEU A 30 -7.25 -4.80 -0.10
N ASP A 31 -8.29 -4.75 0.71
CA ASP A 31 -9.67 -4.57 0.24
C ASP A 31 -9.97 -3.07 0.05
N GLU A 32 -10.92 -2.74 -0.82
CA GLU A 32 -11.43 -1.37 -0.94
C GLU A 32 -11.98 -0.90 0.43
N ASP A 33 -11.69 0.36 0.80
CA ASP A 33 -12.00 0.99 2.10
C ASP A 33 -11.26 0.44 3.34
N GLN A 34 -10.27 -0.45 3.17
CA GLN A 34 -9.47 -0.92 4.29
C GLN A 34 -8.52 0.17 4.80
N LYS A 35 -8.66 0.54 6.08
CA LYS A 35 -7.68 1.39 6.75
C LYS A 35 -6.39 0.61 7.01
N VAL A 36 -5.28 1.18 6.57
CA VAL A 36 -3.94 0.61 6.76
C VAL A 36 -2.98 1.67 7.27
N GLU A 37 -2.04 1.24 8.10
CA GLU A 37 -0.85 2.02 8.43
C GLU A 37 0.26 1.65 7.44
N PHE A 38 0.98 2.66 6.99
CA PHE A 38 2.09 2.50 6.05
C PHE A 38 3.22 3.46 6.44
N ASP A 39 4.46 3.01 6.27
CA ASP A 39 5.63 3.87 6.33
C ASP A 39 6.00 4.30 4.91
N VAL A 40 5.96 5.60 4.64
CA VAL A 40 6.39 6.15 3.35
C VAL A 40 7.91 6.28 3.34
N GLU A 41 8.59 5.34 2.70
CA GLU A 41 10.00 5.52 2.36
C GLU A 41 10.11 6.20 0.99
N VAL A 42 10.70 7.41 0.97
CA VAL A 42 11.06 8.07 -0.28
C VAL A 42 12.24 7.31 -0.87
N GLY A 43 11.97 6.34 -1.75
CA GLY A 43 12.98 5.56 -2.43
C GLY A 43 14.03 6.47 -3.08
N GLN A 44 15.28 6.35 -2.64
CA GLN A 44 16.41 7.05 -3.23
C GLN A 44 16.65 6.45 -4.63
N ARG A 45 16.50 7.27 -5.67
CA ARG A 45 16.64 6.86 -7.09
C ARG A 45 17.99 6.23 -7.39
#